data_AF-A0A0F9HL75-F1
#
_entry.id   AF-A0A0F9HL75-F1
#
_cell.length_a   1.000
_cell.length_b   1.000
_cell.length_c   1.000
_cell.angle_alpha   90.00
_cell.angle_beta   90.00
_cell.angle_gamma   90.00
#
_symmetry.space_group_name_H-M   'P 1'
#
loop_
_entity.id
_entity.type
_entity.pdbx_description
1 polymer ?
#
loop_
_entity_poly.entity_id
_entity_poly.type
_entity_poly.pdbx_seq_one_letter_code
_entity_poly.pdbx_strand_id
1 'polypeptide(L)'
;MENALIVDLETQTPGTKPDFRYDTITQVGWLPLDGDTAYWSECVCPMPMPSAFICHNAMYDVGILFRLQNPDYARRWLKGINIHDTMALAYCAGATDLSLPKQVSWKQRDTIGEEQYLAQDLFETRDYFNRLMDKNEGTAYEVDRRLIPALIDCSYRGYEIDQDRLEQSIWEGARTCNLQRGLFDRLVGGEEVLISRRKKTTKARGVEYVEKHGPPDIGSPKQLARLFGWPDTTKERLQAAIGEDIRVDTILTWRGASKEFSTYQLPLREMEYLSGLFNITPPEEGEGGATTGRLSSERRNMQNLSPAIQRCLRAPDGYLLRRGDFPRLELRCAAQI
;
A
#
# COMPACT_ATOMS: atom_id res chain seq x y z
N MET A 1 -25.74 3.60 -22.63
CA MET A 1 -26.03 2.73 -21.47
C MET A 1 -27.22 3.34 -20.75
N GLU A 2 -28.40 2.73 -20.84
CA GLU A 2 -29.62 3.32 -20.24
C GLU A 2 -29.52 3.28 -18.70
N ASN A 3 -29.76 4.39 -18.02
CA ASN A 3 -29.67 4.53 -16.56
C ASN A 3 -28.26 4.30 -15.95
N ALA A 4 -27.19 4.64 -16.68
CA ALA A 4 -25.84 4.71 -16.11
C ALA A 4 -25.67 6.00 -15.28
N LEU A 5 -24.98 5.90 -14.14
CA LEU A 5 -24.69 7.04 -13.28
C LEU A 5 -23.18 7.21 -13.12
N ILE A 6 -22.75 8.47 -13.23
CA ILE A 6 -21.48 8.91 -12.68
C ILE A 6 -21.67 9.06 -11.18
N VAL A 7 -20.77 8.47 -10.39
CA VAL A 7 -20.85 8.47 -8.93
C VAL A 7 -19.49 8.85 -8.36
N ASP A 8 -19.51 9.70 -7.34
CA ASP A 8 -18.34 10.14 -6.59
C ASP A 8 -18.73 10.32 -5.11
N LEU A 9 -17.84 9.94 -4.19
CA LEU A 9 -18.09 9.99 -2.76
C LEU A 9 -17.08 10.89 -2.04
N GLU A 10 -17.59 11.92 -1.37
CA GLU A 10 -16.79 12.66 -0.41
C GLU A 10 -16.75 11.94 0.92
N THR A 11 -15.58 11.92 1.54
CA THR A 11 -15.31 11.08 2.71
C THR A 11 -14.46 11.75 3.77
N GLN A 12 -14.66 11.30 5.01
CA GLN A 12 -13.78 11.57 6.13
C GLN A 12 -12.92 10.34 6.43
N THR A 13 -11.60 10.53 6.28
CA THR A 13 -10.60 9.51 6.59
C THR A 13 -10.16 9.61 8.06
N PRO A 14 -10.31 8.56 8.89
CA PRO A 14 -9.83 8.58 10.28
C PRO A 14 -8.30 8.48 10.39
N GLY A 15 -7.64 7.95 9.36
CA GLY A 15 -6.19 7.76 9.28
C GLY A 15 -5.46 8.85 8.47
N THR A 16 -4.20 8.58 8.14
CA THR A 16 -3.34 9.50 7.37
C THR A 16 -3.57 9.44 5.87
N LYS A 17 -4.17 8.35 5.36
CA LYS A 17 -4.44 8.15 3.92
C LYS A 17 -5.81 7.48 3.74
N PRO A 18 -6.54 7.81 2.66
CA PRO A 18 -7.89 7.26 2.41
C PRO A 18 -7.94 5.74 2.40
N ASP A 19 -8.99 5.15 2.94
CA ASP A 19 -9.18 3.70 2.97
C ASP A 19 -10.68 3.35 2.97
N PHE A 20 -11.20 2.89 1.83
CA PHE A 20 -12.63 2.58 1.66
C PHE A 20 -13.17 1.57 2.69
N ARG A 21 -12.30 0.81 3.36
CA ARG A 21 -12.70 -0.13 4.41
C ARG A 21 -13.16 0.59 5.67
N TYR A 22 -12.63 1.78 5.96
CA TYR A 22 -12.82 2.50 7.23
C TYR A 22 -13.40 3.89 7.06
N ASP A 23 -13.22 4.53 5.91
CA ASP A 23 -13.61 5.92 5.68
C ASP A 23 -15.13 6.09 5.75
N THR A 24 -15.60 7.24 6.24
CA THR A 24 -17.04 7.53 6.42
C THR A 24 -17.48 8.50 5.33
N ILE A 25 -18.62 8.24 4.70
CA ILE A 25 -19.20 9.15 3.70
C ILE A 25 -19.64 10.45 4.38
N THR A 26 -19.25 11.58 3.81
CA THR A 26 -19.80 12.91 4.12
C THR A 26 -20.84 13.32 3.09
N GLN A 27 -20.59 13.04 1.81
CA GLN A 27 -21.53 13.31 0.71
C GLN A 27 -21.47 12.22 -0.36
N VAL A 28 -22.61 11.97 -0.98
CA VAL A 28 -22.79 11.08 -2.14
C VAL A 28 -23.21 11.95 -3.30
N GLY A 29 -22.39 12.03 -4.35
CA GLY A 29 -22.70 12.71 -5.58
C GLY A 29 -23.09 11.74 -6.69
N TRP A 30 -24.07 12.11 -7.52
CA TRP A 30 -24.34 11.39 -8.76
C TRP A 30 -24.81 12.30 -9.90
N LEU A 31 -24.51 11.89 -11.13
CA LEU A 31 -24.89 12.56 -12.36
C LEU A 31 -25.32 11.50 -13.38
N PRO A 32 -26.54 11.57 -13.95
CA PRO A 32 -26.91 10.70 -15.06
C PRO A 32 -25.98 10.89 -16.26
N LEU A 33 -25.59 9.80 -16.94
CA LEU A 33 -24.64 9.85 -18.06
C LEU A 33 -25.04 10.83 -19.16
N ASP A 34 -26.33 10.85 -19.49
CA ASP A 34 -26.91 11.75 -20.51
C ASP A 34 -27.54 13.01 -19.87
N GLY A 35 -27.31 13.24 -18.58
CA GLY A 35 -27.86 14.36 -17.81
C GLY A 35 -26.93 15.56 -17.77
N ASP A 36 -27.49 16.72 -17.45
CA ASP A 36 -26.81 18.01 -17.29
C ASP A 36 -26.87 18.55 -15.84
N THR A 37 -27.46 17.78 -14.93
CA THR A 37 -27.69 18.18 -13.54
C THR A 37 -27.03 17.17 -12.61
N ALA A 38 -26.09 17.65 -11.81
CA ALA A 38 -25.49 16.89 -10.71
C ALA A 38 -26.40 16.94 -9.47
N TYR A 39 -26.46 15.83 -8.75
CA TYR A 39 -27.22 15.68 -7.51
C TYR A 39 -26.29 15.22 -6.40
N TRP A 40 -26.60 15.58 -5.17
CA TRP A 40 -25.87 15.08 -4.01
C TRP A 40 -26.75 14.92 -2.78
N SER A 41 -26.30 14.13 -1.82
CA SER A 41 -26.95 13.93 -0.52
C SER A 41 -25.94 13.49 0.54
N GLU A 42 -26.21 13.74 1.81
CA GLU A 42 -25.40 13.25 2.94
C GLU A 42 -25.49 11.72 3.14
N CYS A 43 -26.39 11.05 2.42
CA CYS A 43 -26.53 9.60 2.48
C CYS A 43 -26.83 9.00 1.10
N VAL A 44 -26.65 7.68 0.97
CA VAL A 44 -26.88 6.95 -0.29
C VAL A 44 -28.37 6.94 -0.69
N CYS A 45 -29.29 7.14 0.25
CA CYS A 45 -30.74 7.17 0.00
C CYS A 45 -31.19 8.60 -0.35
N PRO A 46 -30.80 9.11 -1.51
CA PRO A 46 -31.76 9.03 -2.62
C PRO A 46 -31.13 8.67 -3.97
N MET A 47 -29.87 8.21 -3.99
CA MET A 47 -29.18 7.84 -5.22
C MET A 47 -29.94 6.70 -5.91
N PRO A 48 -30.32 6.86 -7.20
CA PRO A 48 -30.98 5.80 -7.94
C PRO A 48 -30.04 4.62 -8.12
N MET A 49 -30.59 3.41 -8.22
CA MET A 49 -29.79 2.23 -8.56
C MET A 49 -29.46 2.24 -10.05
N PRO A 50 -28.18 2.40 -10.44
CA PRO A 50 -27.81 2.49 -11.84
C PRO A 50 -27.70 1.11 -12.49
N SER A 51 -27.80 1.08 -13.81
CA SER A 51 -27.39 -0.08 -14.61
C SER A 51 -25.86 -0.22 -14.70
N ALA A 52 -25.13 0.89 -14.50
CA ALA A 52 -23.68 0.95 -14.47
C ALA A 52 -23.19 2.09 -13.57
N PHE A 53 -22.19 1.80 -12.74
CA PHE A 53 -21.44 2.80 -11.98
C PHE A 53 -20.26 3.29 -12.83
N ILE A 54 -20.14 4.60 -13.01
CA ILE A 54 -19.00 5.24 -13.68
C ILE A 54 -18.32 6.13 -12.64
N CYS A 55 -17.08 5.81 -12.29
CA CYS A 55 -16.35 6.55 -11.26
C CYS A 55 -14.95 6.91 -11.78
N HIS A 56 -14.29 7.83 -11.09
CA HIS A 56 -12.85 7.96 -11.16
C HIS A 56 -12.25 7.26 -9.94
N ASN A 57 -11.45 6.21 -10.13
CA ASN A 57 -11.03 5.33 -9.02
C ASN A 57 -12.20 4.55 -8.38
N ALA A 58 -12.91 3.80 -9.21
CA ALA A 58 -14.12 3.07 -8.83
C ALA A 58 -13.88 2.06 -7.69
N MET A 59 -12.66 1.53 -7.52
CA MET A 59 -12.34 0.66 -6.38
C MET A 59 -12.65 1.34 -5.04
N TYR A 60 -12.42 2.65 -4.95
CA TYR A 60 -12.67 3.42 -3.74
C TYR A 60 -14.17 3.58 -3.49
N ASP A 61 -14.89 4.24 -4.39
CA ASP A 61 -16.32 4.55 -4.19
C ASP A 61 -17.17 3.30 -4.08
N VAL A 62 -17.00 2.37 -5.03
CA VAL A 62 -17.74 1.10 -5.03
C VAL A 62 -17.34 0.24 -3.84
N GLY A 63 -16.10 0.34 -3.36
CA GLY A 63 -15.65 -0.30 -2.13
C GLY A 63 -16.45 0.16 -0.92
N ILE A 64 -16.64 1.47 -0.76
CA ILE A 64 -17.48 2.03 0.30
C ILE A 64 -18.93 1.59 0.14
N LEU A 65 -19.50 1.70 -1.07
CA LEU A 65 -20.88 1.29 -1.36
C LEU A 65 -21.12 -0.20 -1.07
N PHE A 66 -20.14 -1.06 -1.32
CA PHE A 66 -20.18 -2.49 -1.00
C PHE A 66 -20.35 -2.72 0.51
N ARG A 67 -19.61 -1.99 1.35
CA ARG A 67 -19.70 -2.10 2.82
C ARG A 67 -21.06 -1.65 3.36
N LEU A 68 -21.74 -0.74 2.67
CA LEU A 68 -23.07 -0.28 3.03
C LEU A 68 -24.18 -1.26 2.63
N GLN A 69 -23.89 -2.24 1.79
CA GLN A 69 -24.86 -3.27 1.45
C GLN A 69 -25.14 -4.19 2.64
N ASN A 70 -26.34 -4.77 2.65
CA ASN A 70 -26.66 -5.85 3.58
C ASN A 70 -25.64 -7.00 3.40
N PRO A 71 -24.99 -7.49 4.49
CA PRO A 71 -23.98 -8.55 4.40
C PRO A 71 -24.42 -9.81 3.62
N ASP A 72 -25.70 -10.18 3.70
CA ASP A 72 -26.27 -11.35 3.01
C ASP A 72 -26.36 -11.15 1.49
N TYR A 73 -26.42 -9.89 1.04
CA TYR A 73 -26.57 -9.52 -0.36
C TYR A 73 -25.31 -8.90 -0.98
N ALA A 74 -24.41 -8.33 -0.16
CA ALA A 74 -23.27 -7.53 -0.58
C ALA A 74 -22.42 -8.22 -1.66
N ARG A 75 -22.12 -9.51 -1.47
CA ARG A 75 -21.31 -10.28 -2.45
C ARG A 75 -22.07 -10.57 -3.75
N ARG A 76 -23.38 -10.77 -3.69
CA ARG A 76 -24.20 -10.95 -4.89
C ARG A 76 -24.30 -9.63 -5.66
N TRP A 77 -24.49 -8.53 -4.95
CA TRP A 77 -24.44 -7.18 -5.51
C TRP A 77 -23.12 -6.93 -6.21
N LEU A 78 -21.99 -7.09 -5.51
CA LEU A 78 -20.64 -6.85 -6.04
C LEU A 78 -20.34 -7.69 -7.29
N LYS A 79 -20.83 -8.93 -7.37
CA LYS A 79 -20.67 -9.78 -8.57
C LYS A 79 -21.51 -9.34 -9.77
N GLY A 80 -22.63 -8.66 -9.52
CA GLY A 80 -23.61 -8.29 -10.55
C GLY A 80 -23.49 -6.86 -11.03
N ILE A 81 -22.68 -6.01 -10.38
CA ILE A 81 -22.53 -4.62 -10.78
C ILE A 81 -21.69 -4.47 -12.05
N ASN A 82 -22.13 -3.57 -12.92
CA ASN A 82 -21.34 -3.10 -14.05
C ASN A 82 -20.59 -1.83 -13.63
N ILE A 83 -19.25 -1.85 -13.73
CA ILE A 83 -18.39 -0.75 -13.30
C ILE A 83 -17.56 -0.25 -14.48
N HIS A 84 -17.46 1.07 -14.59
CA HIS A 84 -16.49 1.76 -15.42
C HIS A 84 -15.63 2.67 -14.54
N ASP A 85 -14.32 2.62 -14.77
CA ASP A 85 -13.33 3.42 -14.06
C ASP A 85 -12.56 4.28 -15.07
N THR A 86 -12.66 5.61 -14.93
CA THR A 86 -11.99 6.56 -15.83
C THR A 86 -10.48 6.65 -15.58
N MET A 87 -10.01 6.38 -14.37
CA MET A 87 -8.58 6.28 -14.05
C MET A 87 -7.97 5.06 -14.77
N ALA A 88 -8.66 3.92 -14.76
CA ALA A 88 -8.25 2.72 -15.49
C ALA A 88 -8.31 2.92 -17.02
N LEU A 89 -9.32 3.63 -17.53
CA LEU A 89 -9.39 4.05 -18.94
C LEU A 89 -8.19 4.89 -19.34
N ALA A 90 -7.82 5.87 -18.51
CA ALA A 90 -6.68 6.75 -18.76
C ALA A 90 -5.37 5.95 -18.78
N TYR A 91 -5.20 5.04 -17.81
CA TYR A 91 -4.05 4.15 -17.74
C TYR A 91 -3.92 3.26 -18.98
N CYS A 92 -5.00 2.62 -19.42
CA CYS A 92 -5.02 1.80 -20.63
C CYS A 92 -4.74 2.62 -21.90
N ALA A 93 -5.17 3.88 -21.92
CA ALA A 93 -4.86 4.82 -23.01
C ALA A 93 -3.40 5.33 -22.99
N GLY A 94 -2.58 4.91 -22.01
CA GLY A 94 -1.17 5.28 -21.90
C GLY A 94 -0.92 6.64 -21.24
N ALA A 95 -1.90 7.18 -20.49
CA ALA A 95 -1.71 8.40 -19.72
C ALA A 95 -0.68 8.20 -18.60
N THR A 96 0.19 9.19 -18.41
CA THR A 96 1.17 9.20 -17.31
C THR A 96 0.61 9.85 -16.05
N ASP A 97 -0.22 10.88 -16.23
CA ASP A 97 -0.99 11.50 -15.16
C ASP A 97 -2.39 10.89 -15.21
N LEU A 98 -2.77 10.22 -14.12
CA LEU A 98 -4.04 9.52 -14.02
C LEU A 98 -5.10 10.33 -13.30
N SER A 99 -4.77 11.53 -12.79
CA SER A 99 -5.73 12.38 -12.12
C SER A 99 -6.83 12.87 -13.07
N LEU A 100 -8.01 13.14 -12.51
CA LEU A 100 -9.07 13.86 -13.21
C LEU A 100 -8.54 15.22 -13.70
N PRO A 101 -8.80 15.60 -14.98
CA PRO A 101 -8.38 16.88 -15.53
C PRO A 101 -9.24 18.03 -15.01
N LYS A 102 -9.08 18.37 -13.74
CA LYS A 102 -9.89 19.35 -13.01
C LYS A 102 -9.50 20.79 -13.30
N GLN A 103 -10.47 21.70 -13.31
CA GLN A 103 -10.23 23.14 -13.37
C GLN A 103 -9.71 23.69 -12.03
N VAL A 104 -10.24 23.17 -10.91
CA VAL A 104 -9.86 23.53 -9.55
C VAL A 104 -9.30 22.31 -8.83
N SER A 105 -8.11 22.46 -8.26
CA SER A 105 -7.46 21.38 -7.49
C SER A 105 -8.07 21.22 -6.09
N TRP A 106 -7.89 20.05 -5.47
CA TRP A 106 -8.33 19.79 -4.10
C TRP A 106 -7.91 20.85 -3.07
N LYS A 107 -6.70 21.41 -3.22
CA LYS A 107 -6.17 22.46 -2.32
C LYS A 107 -6.98 23.75 -2.35
N GLN A 108 -7.81 23.93 -3.38
CA GLN A 108 -8.65 25.10 -3.59
C GLN A 108 -10.13 24.80 -3.29
N ARG A 109 -10.47 23.59 -2.84
CA ARG A 109 -11.87 23.19 -2.55
C ARG A 109 -12.56 24.15 -1.57
N ASP A 110 -11.84 24.64 -0.56
CA ASP A 110 -12.40 25.55 0.46
C ASP A 110 -12.82 26.90 -0.14
N THR A 111 -12.33 27.24 -1.34
CA THR A 111 -12.66 28.49 -2.04
C THR A 111 -13.97 28.38 -2.83
N ILE A 112 -14.30 27.18 -3.32
CA ILE A 112 -15.49 26.92 -4.14
C ILE A 112 -16.60 26.18 -3.38
N GLY A 113 -16.26 25.58 -2.23
CA GLY A 113 -17.15 24.72 -1.45
C GLY A 113 -17.12 23.26 -1.91
N GLU A 114 -17.42 22.35 -0.98
CA GLU A 114 -17.43 20.90 -1.21
C GLU A 114 -18.41 20.50 -2.32
N GLU A 115 -19.61 21.11 -2.34
CA GLU A 115 -20.64 20.80 -3.34
C GLU A 115 -20.21 21.17 -4.77
N GLN A 116 -19.53 22.31 -4.95
CA GLN A 116 -19.02 22.72 -6.27
C GLN A 116 -17.85 21.84 -6.72
N TYR A 117 -17.01 21.43 -5.77
CA TYR A 117 -15.91 20.50 -6.05
C TYR A 117 -16.44 19.12 -6.45
N LEU A 118 -17.39 18.57 -5.69
CA LEU A 118 -18.08 17.31 -6.02
C LEU A 118 -18.78 17.38 -7.38
N ALA A 119 -19.47 18.48 -7.67
CA ALA A 119 -20.10 18.68 -8.98
C ALA A 119 -19.06 18.69 -10.11
N GLN A 120 -17.91 19.35 -9.92
CA GLN A 120 -16.81 19.33 -10.88
C GLN A 120 -16.32 17.89 -11.12
N ASP A 121 -16.14 17.09 -10.07
CA ASP A 121 -15.66 15.71 -10.18
C ASP A 121 -16.63 14.83 -10.98
N LEU A 122 -17.94 14.99 -10.75
CA LEU A 122 -18.98 14.30 -11.52
C LEU A 122 -18.95 14.68 -13.01
N PHE A 123 -18.89 15.97 -13.32
CA PHE A 123 -18.88 16.44 -14.72
C PHE A 123 -17.59 16.06 -15.44
N GLU A 124 -16.43 16.25 -14.81
CA GLU A 124 -15.14 15.88 -15.40
C GLU A 124 -15.02 14.36 -15.58
N THR A 125 -15.55 13.56 -14.66
CA THR A 125 -15.60 12.10 -14.82
C THR A 125 -16.46 11.71 -16.02
N ARG A 126 -17.65 12.31 -16.19
CA ARG A 126 -18.52 12.07 -17.36
C ARG A 126 -17.80 12.42 -18.65
N ASP A 127 -17.24 13.63 -18.72
CA ASP A 127 -16.62 14.15 -19.93
C ASP A 127 -15.36 13.37 -20.29
N TYR A 128 -14.61 12.91 -19.27
CA TYR A 128 -13.43 12.07 -19.47
C TYR A 128 -13.81 10.65 -19.92
N PHE A 129 -14.85 10.07 -19.32
CA PHE A 129 -15.42 8.78 -19.75
C PHE A 129 -15.82 8.81 -21.23
N ASN A 130 -16.62 9.81 -21.64
CA ASN A 130 -17.08 9.95 -23.02
C ASN A 130 -15.92 10.14 -24.02
N ARG A 131 -14.82 10.75 -23.59
CA ARG A 131 -13.62 10.96 -24.42
C ARG A 131 -12.77 9.70 -24.58
N LEU A 132 -12.75 8.83 -23.56
CA LEU A 132 -11.83 7.69 -23.49
C LEU A 132 -12.47 6.35 -23.82
N MET A 133 -13.78 6.18 -23.62
CA MET A 133 -14.43 4.87 -23.75
C MET A 133 -14.27 4.30 -25.17
N ASP A 134 -14.53 5.11 -26.20
CA ASP A 134 -14.41 4.72 -27.61
C ASP A 134 -12.98 4.30 -28.00
N LYS A 135 -11.96 4.79 -27.27
CA LYS A 135 -10.55 4.44 -27.54
C LYS A 135 -10.13 3.13 -26.89
N ASN A 136 -10.90 2.62 -25.93
CA ASN A 136 -10.54 1.49 -25.09
C ASN A 136 -11.45 0.26 -25.29
N GLU A 137 -12.42 0.33 -26.20
CA GLU A 137 -13.28 -0.82 -26.53
C GLU A 137 -12.43 -1.98 -27.09
N GLY A 138 -12.60 -3.18 -26.51
CA GLY A 138 -11.84 -4.38 -26.91
C GLY A 138 -10.37 -4.40 -26.46
N THR A 139 -9.93 -3.48 -25.60
CA THR A 139 -8.56 -3.43 -25.06
C THR A 139 -8.44 -4.16 -23.71
N ALA A 140 -7.25 -4.09 -23.09
CA ALA A 140 -6.99 -4.58 -21.74
C ALA A 140 -7.93 -3.96 -20.68
N TYR A 141 -8.53 -2.80 -20.96
CA TYR A 141 -9.49 -2.15 -20.07
C TYR A 141 -10.67 -3.05 -19.67
N GLU A 142 -11.17 -3.90 -20.59
CA GLU A 142 -12.25 -4.84 -20.27
C GLU A 142 -11.82 -5.87 -19.22
N VAL A 143 -10.54 -6.23 -19.16
CA VAL A 143 -9.99 -7.08 -18.11
C VAL A 143 -9.93 -6.30 -16.81
N ASP A 144 -9.32 -5.10 -16.83
CA ASP A 144 -9.11 -4.28 -15.64
C ASP A 144 -10.42 -3.92 -14.93
N ARG A 145 -11.43 -3.45 -15.68
CA ARG A 145 -12.72 -3.08 -15.08
C ARG A 145 -13.47 -4.28 -14.49
N ARG A 146 -13.30 -5.48 -15.06
CA ARG A 146 -13.91 -6.72 -14.55
C ARG A 146 -13.19 -7.27 -13.32
N LEU A 147 -11.94 -6.86 -13.08
CA LEU A 147 -11.20 -7.22 -11.87
C LEU A 147 -11.64 -6.39 -10.65
N ILE A 148 -12.12 -5.16 -10.84
CA ILE A 148 -12.49 -4.22 -9.76
C ILE A 148 -13.35 -4.89 -8.66
N PRO A 149 -14.47 -5.58 -8.97
CA PRO A 149 -15.26 -6.25 -7.94
C PRO A 149 -14.49 -7.29 -7.12
N ALA A 150 -13.63 -8.07 -7.78
CA ALA A 150 -12.82 -9.09 -7.11
C ALA A 150 -11.76 -8.45 -6.20
N LEU A 151 -11.17 -7.33 -6.61
CA LEU A 151 -10.16 -6.62 -5.83
C LEU A 151 -10.76 -5.92 -4.60
N ILE A 152 -11.97 -5.36 -4.71
CA ILE A 152 -12.75 -4.86 -3.57
C ILE A 152 -12.98 -6.00 -2.57
N ASP A 153 -13.49 -7.15 -3.03
CA ASP A 153 -13.75 -8.32 -2.20
C ASP A 153 -12.47 -8.84 -1.52
N CYS A 154 -11.34 -8.91 -2.25
CA CYS A 154 -10.04 -9.26 -1.69
C CYS A 154 -9.57 -8.28 -0.60
N SER A 155 -9.80 -6.98 -0.80
CA SER A 155 -9.39 -5.92 0.13
C SER A 155 -10.16 -5.98 1.45
N TYR A 156 -11.41 -6.42 1.44
CA TYR A 156 -12.20 -6.63 2.66
C TYR A 156 -11.91 -7.97 3.35
N ARG A 157 -11.69 -9.05 2.61
CA ARG A 157 -11.57 -10.40 3.19
C ARG A 157 -10.30 -10.59 4.02
N GLY A 158 -9.15 -10.21 3.45
CA GLY A 158 -7.85 -10.46 4.10
C GLY A 158 -7.62 -11.92 4.52
N TYR A 159 -6.79 -12.07 5.55
CA TYR A 159 -6.50 -13.32 6.25
C TYR A 159 -6.67 -13.12 7.75
N GLU A 160 -7.10 -14.16 8.46
CA GLU A 160 -7.00 -14.17 9.92
C GLU A 160 -5.53 -14.31 10.34
N ILE A 161 -5.17 -13.65 11.44
CA ILE A 161 -3.85 -13.76 12.04
C ILE A 161 -3.92 -14.73 13.23
N ASP A 162 -3.13 -15.80 13.16
CA ASP A 162 -2.84 -16.68 14.28
C ASP A 162 -1.91 -15.93 15.25
N GLN A 163 -2.52 -15.29 16.26
CA GLN A 163 -1.81 -14.46 17.23
C GLN A 163 -0.81 -15.27 18.06
N ASP A 164 -1.09 -16.54 18.37
CA ASP A 164 -0.16 -17.39 19.13
C ASP A 164 1.11 -17.66 18.31
N ARG A 165 0.97 -17.99 17.03
CA ARG A 165 2.12 -18.16 16.13
C ARG A 165 2.85 -16.84 15.90
N LEU A 166 2.13 -15.74 15.80
CA LEU A 166 2.73 -14.41 15.64
C LEU A 166 3.59 -14.06 16.87
N GLU A 167 3.05 -14.23 18.08
CA GLU A 167 3.77 -14.00 19.33
C GLU A 167 5.02 -14.88 19.42
N GLN A 168 4.90 -16.17 19.11
CA GLN A 168 6.06 -17.06 19.07
C GLN A 168 7.13 -16.55 18.09
N SER A 169 6.72 -16.14 16.89
CA SER A 169 7.63 -15.59 15.89
C SER A 169 8.31 -14.29 16.35
N ILE A 170 7.58 -13.41 17.04
CA ILE A 170 8.12 -12.17 17.65
C ILE A 170 9.18 -12.53 18.70
N TRP A 171 8.90 -13.50 19.57
CA TRP A 171 9.84 -13.96 20.59
C TRP A 171 11.11 -14.55 19.98
N GLU A 172 10.98 -15.38 18.94
CA GLU A 172 12.12 -15.94 18.21
C GLU A 172 12.98 -14.86 17.54
N GLY A 173 12.34 -13.85 16.94
CA GLY A 173 13.01 -12.69 16.36
C GLY A 173 13.77 -11.86 17.40
N ALA A 174 13.13 -11.56 18.54
CA ALA A 174 13.75 -10.83 19.64
C ALA A 174 14.92 -11.62 20.27
N ARG A 175 14.73 -12.92 20.48
CA ARG A 175 15.79 -13.83 20.97
C ARG A 175 16.98 -13.85 20.02
N THR A 176 16.73 -13.98 18.71
CA THR A 176 17.79 -13.94 17.70
C THR A 176 18.56 -12.63 17.76
N CYS A 177 17.86 -11.49 17.86
CA CYS A 177 18.51 -10.20 17.98
C CYS A 177 19.39 -10.08 19.23
N ASN A 178 18.92 -10.56 20.38
CA ASN A 178 19.71 -10.54 21.61
C ASN A 178 20.94 -11.45 21.54
N LEU A 179 20.80 -12.65 20.97
CA LEU A 179 21.91 -13.58 20.78
C LEU A 179 22.98 -13.03 19.83
N GLN A 180 22.57 -12.49 18.68
CA GLN A 180 23.50 -11.90 17.71
C GLN A 180 24.18 -10.65 18.26
N ARG A 181 23.46 -9.82 19.02
CA ARG A 181 24.07 -8.67 19.71
C ARG A 181 25.13 -9.13 20.72
N GLY A 182 24.81 -10.09 21.59
CA GLY A 182 25.77 -10.62 22.55
C GLY A 182 26.95 -11.37 21.90
N LEU A 183 26.78 -11.95 20.72
CA LEU A 183 27.90 -12.49 19.94
C LEU A 183 28.76 -11.36 19.37
N PHE A 184 28.15 -10.37 18.74
CA PHE A 184 28.84 -9.20 18.18
C PHE A 184 29.66 -8.47 19.25
N ASP A 185 29.07 -8.18 20.40
CA ASP A 185 29.72 -7.49 21.52
C ASP A 185 30.97 -8.25 22.00
N ARG A 186 30.95 -9.59 21.95
CA ARG A 186 32.13 -10.42 22.25
C ARG A 186 33.19 -10.39 21.15
N LEU A 187 32.77 -10.37 19.88
CA LEU A 187 33.67 -10.33 18.72
C LEU A 187 34.38 -8.98 18.56
N VAL A 188 33.76 -7.89 19.03
CA VAL A 188 34.33 -6.53 19.02
C VAL A 188 34.90 -6.13 20.38
N GLY A 189 35.07 -7.08 21.30
CA GLY A 189 35.58 -6.80 22.64
C GLY A 189 36.94 -6.10 22.59
N GLY A 190 37.02 -4.90 23.17
CA GLY A 190 38.23 -4.07 23.18
C GLY A 190 38.36 -3.13 21.97
N GLU A 191 37.47 -3.21 20.98
CA GLU A 191 37.43 -2.26 19.87
C GLU A 191 36.71 -0.98 20.30
N GLU A 192 37.26 0.18 19.91
CA GLU A 192 36.60 1.46 20.07
C GLU A 192 36.48 2.20 18.75
N VAL A 193 35.26 2.66 18.45
CA VAL A 193 34.99 3.52 17.30
C VAL A 193 34.46 4.87 17.76
N LEU A 194 34.57 5.88 16.90
CA LEU A 194 33.90 7.15 17.13
C LEU A 194 32.38 6.92 17.19
N ILE A 195 31.75 7.13 18.35
CA ILE A 195 30.31 7.00 18.55
C ILE A 195 29.61 8.30 18.17
N SER A 196 30.13 9.43 18.63
CA SER A 196 29.57 10.75 18.35
C SER A 196 30.63 11.84 18.37
N ARG A 197 30.38 12.89 17.59
CA ARG A 197 31.21 14.10 17.52
C ARG A 197 30.32 15.31 17.70
N ARG A 198 30.45 16.01 18.82
CA ARG A 198 29.64 17.20 19.14
C ARG A 198 30.46 18.47 18.93
N LYS A 199 29.94 19.39 18.13
CA LYS A 199 30.48 20.75 18.02
C LYS A 199 30.14 21.52 19.29
N LYS A 200 31.14 22.09 19.96
CA LYS A 200 31.00 22.93 21.14
C LYS A 200 31.69 24.27 20.86
N THR A 201 30.91 25.34 20.82
CA THR A 201 31.46 26.69 20.67
C THR A 201 31.61 27.31 22.05
N THR A 202 32.81 27.78 22.39
CA THR A 202 33.06 28.51 23.65
C THR A 202 33.61 29.90 23.36
N LYS A 203 33.23 30.88 24.19
CA LYS A 203 33.67 32.28 24.05
C LYS A 203 35.20 32.44 24.16
N ALA A 204 35.88 31.52 24.85
CA ALA A 204 37.33 31.60 25.10
C ALA A 204 38.19 30.86 24.06
N ARG A 205 37.67 29.80 23.41
CA ARG A 205 38.47 28.92 22.52
C ARG A 205 37.89 28.75 21.10
N GLY A 206 36.77 29.39 20.78
CA GLY A 206 36.12 29.27 19.47
C GLY A 206 35.36 27.95 19.31
N VAL A 207 35.38 27.38 18.10
CA VAL A 207 34.70 26.11 17.77
C VAL A 207 35.61 24.93 18.11
N GLU A 208 35.18 24.09 19.04
CA GLU A 208 35.80 22.81 19.38
C GLU A 208 34.90 21.64 19.00
N TYR A 209 35.50 20.46 18.83
CA TYR A 209 34.76 19.21 18.66
C TYR A 209 35.11 18.27 19.81
N VAL A 210 34.07 17.81 20.51
CA VAL A 210 34.19 16.78 21.54
C VAL A 210 33.84 15.46 20.89
N GLU A 211 34.82 14.57 20.82
CA GLU A 211 34.67 13.23 20.28
C GLU A 211 34.49 12.23 21.42
N LYS A 212 33.51 11.34 21.26
CA LYS A 212 33.25 10.24 22.18
C LYS A 212 33.53 8.93 21.45
N HIS A 213 34.51 8.20 21.96
CA HIS A 213 34.81 6.84 21.54
C HIS A 213 34.16 5.83 22.49
N GLY A 214 33.96 4.61 21.99
CA GLY A 214 33.47 3.48 22.76
C GLY A 214 33.12 2.31 21.84
N PRO A 215 32.49 1.25 22.38
CA PRO A 215 32.23 0.04 21.62
C PRO A 215 31.27 0.31 20.44
N PRO A 216 31.50 -0.32 19.27
CA PRO A 216 30.59 -0.19 18.13
C PRO A 216 29.24 -0.82 18.44
N ASP A 217 28.15 -0.20 17.96
CA ASP A 217 26.80 -0.75 18.01
C ASP A 217 26.46 -1.47 16.70
N ILE A 218 26.04 -2.74 16.80
CA ILE A 218 25.53 -3.56 15.70
C ILE A 218 24.37 -2.89 14.93
N GLY A 219 23.62 -2.01 15.61
CA GLY A 219 22.51 -1.25 15.04
C GLY A 219 22.91 0.00 14.26
N SER A 220 24.19 0.40 14.25
CA SER A 220 24.64 1.67 13.71
C SER A 220 25.50 1.50 12.44
N PRO A 221 24.93 1.68 11.22
CA PRO A 221 25.67 1.52 9.97
C PRO A 221 26.94 2.37 9.89
N LYS A 222 26.93 3.58 10.47
CA LYS A 222 28.08 4.49 10.50
C LYS A 222 29.19 3.99 11.41
N GLN A 223 28.86 3.40 12.56
CA GLN A 223 29.85 2.82 13.47
C GLN A 223 30.42 1.52 12.91
N LEU A 224 29.58 0.69 12.28
CA LEU A 224 30.04 -0.51 11.59
C LEU A 224 30.97 -0.17 10.41
N ALA A 225 30.65 0.85 9.61
CA ALA A 225 31.53 1.31 8.54
C ALA A 225 32.92 1.71 9.08
N ARG A 226 32.97 2.41 10.23
CA ARG A 226 34.22 2.75 10.91
C ARG A 226 34.96 1.51 11.42
N LEU A 227 34.26 0.55 12.01
CA LEU A 227 34.83 -0.70 12.52
C LEU A 227 35.55 -1.48 11.41
N PHE A 228 34.96 -1.57 10.22
CA PHE A 228 35.57 -2.29 9.09
C PHE A 228 36.49 -1.43 8.23
N GLY A 229 36.61 -0.12 8.50
CA GLY A 229 37.34 0.81 7.63
C GLY A 229 36.69 0.97 6.24
N TRP A 230 35.38 0.77 6.13
CA TRP A 230 34.62 0.86 4.88
C TRP A 230 33.89 2.20 4.75
N PRO A 231 33.52 2.61 3.52
CA PRO A 231 32.72 3.82 3.32
C PRO A 231 31.28 3.66 3.82
N ASP A 232 30.72 2.46 3.74
CA ASP A 232 29.36 2.13 4.13
C ASP A 232 29.25 0.66 4.57
N THR A 233 28.06 0.28 5.05
CA THR A 233 27.70 -1.12 5.33
C THR A 233 26.36 -1.45 4.68
N THR A 234 26.27 -1.25 3.37
CA THR A 234 25.10 -1.66 2.59
C THR A 234 24.90 -3.17 2.65
N LYS A 235 23.69 -3.64 2.29
CA LYS A 235 23.38 -5.07 2.29
C LYS A 235 24.31 -5.81 1.32
N GLU A 236 24.53 -5.24 0.15
CA GLU A 236 25.33 -5.81 -0.94
C GLU A 236 26.79 -5.95 -0.51
N ARG A 237 27.36 -4.92 0.12
CA ARG A 237 28.73 -4.95 0.63
C ARG A 237 28.91 -5.99 1.74
N LEU A 238 27.98 -6.03 2.70
CA LEU A 238 28.01 -7.04 3.76
C LEU A 238 27.86 -8.45 3.16
N GLN A 239 26.99 -8.66 2.17
CA GLN A 239 26.84 -9.95 1.51
C GLN A 239 28.10 -10.41 0.79
N ALA A 240 28.86 -9.49 0.18
CA ALA A 240 30.12 -9.80 -0.47
C ALA A 240 31.22 -10.27 0.49
N ALA A 241 31.13 -9.87 1.77
CA ALA A 241 32.10 -10.21 2.82
C ALA A 241 31.67 -11.42 3.69
N ILE A 242 30.59 -12.13 3.32
CA ILE A 242 30.15 -13.34 4.04
C ILE A 242 31.26 -14.40 3.99
N GLY A 243 31.57 -14.99 5.14
CA GLY A 243 32.60 -16.02 5.28
C GLY A 243 34.03 -15.50 5.38
N GLU A 244 34.27 -14.21 5.10
CA GLU A 244 35.57 -13.55 5.36
C GLU A 244 35.68 -13.08 6.81
N ASP A 245 34.57 -12.60 7.38
CA ASP A 245 34.51 -12.07 8.74
C ASP A 245 33.20 -12.44 9.43
N ILE A 246 33.28 -13.25 10.49
CA ILE A 246 32.12 -13.72 11.27
C ILE A 246 31.26 -12.58 11.85
N ARG A 247 31.83 -11.37 12.03
CA ARG A 247 31.08 -10.19 12.46
C ARG A 247 30.03 -9.79 11.41
N VAL A 248 30.32 -9.98 10.13
CA VAL A 248 29.41 -9.69 9.02
C VAL A 248 28.19 -10.59 9.04
N ASP A 249 28.38 -11.89 9.23
CA ASP A 249 27.29 -12.87 9.37
C ASP A 249 26.38 -12.52 10.56
N THR A 250 26.99 -12.10 11.67
CA THR A 250 26.28 -11.68 12.89
C THR A 250 25.43 -10.43 12.62
N ILE A 251 25.98 -9.42 11.95
CA ILE A 251 25.29 -8.18 11.57
C ILE A 251 24.12 -8.45 10.63
N LEU A 252 24.33 -9.24 9.57
CA LEU A 252 23.30 -9.56 8.58
C LEU A 252 22.15 -10.32 9.22
N THR A 253 22.46 -11.32 10.06
CA THR A 253 21.46 -12.08 10.81
C THR A 253 20.67 -11.17 11.75
N TRP A 254 21.36 -10.30 12.49
CA TRP A 254 20.73 -9.34 13.40
C TRP A 254 19.82 -8.36 12.65
N ARG A 255 20.28 -7.77 11.54
CA ARG A 255 19.48 -6.83 10.72
C ARG A 255 18.24 -7.50 10.13
N GLY A 256 18.40 -8.73 9.64
CA GLY A 256 17.29 -9.53 9.11
C GLY A 256 16.22 -9.76 10.17
N ALA A 257 16.61 -10.34 11.30
CA ALA A 257 15.70 -10.59 12.43
C ALA A 257 15.09 -9.29 12.96
N SER A 258 15.91 -8.24 13.15
CA SER A 258 15.46 -6.96 13.71
C SER A 258 14.40 -6.30 12.83
N LYS A 259 14.62 -6.26 11.52
CA LYS A 259 13.63 -5.71 10.58
C LYS A 259 12.36 -6.56 10.57
N GLU A 260 12.53 -7.88 10.52
CA GLU A 260 11.41 -8.82 10.48
C GLU A 260 10.48 -8.67 11.68
N PHE A 261 11.00 -8.74 12.90
CA PHE A 261 10.14 -8.67 14.08
C PHE A 261 9.63 -7.25 14.35
N SER A 262 10.46 -6.21 14.17
CA SER A 262 10.06 -4.84 14.55
C SER A 262 9.18 -4.15 13.52
N THR A 263 9.46 -4.36 12.23
CA THR A 263 8.80 -3.64 11.14
C THR A 263 7.59 -4.40 10.62
N TYR A 264 7.61 -5.73 10.64
CA TYR A 264 6.55 -6.54 10.03
C TYR A 264 5.69 -7.28 11.05
N GLN A 265 6.26 -7.84 12.13
CA GLN A 265 5.49 -8.66 13.08
C GLN A 265 4.84 -7.84 14.21
N LEU A 266 5.60 -6.97 14.89
CA LEU A 266 5.06 -6.14 15.98
C LEU A 266 3.84 -5.31 15.56
N PRO A 267 3.78 -4.70 14.35
CA PRO A 267 2.60 -3.95 13.91
C PRO A 267 1.37 -4.81 13.56
N LEU A 268 1.45 -6.13 13.70
CA LEU A 268 0.35 -7.08 13.52
C LEU A 268 -0.16 -7.65 14.85
N ARG A 269 0.51 -7.32 15.95
CA ARG A 269 0.10 -7.72 17.29
C ARG A 269 -1.29 -7.16 17.59
N GLU A 270 -2.14 -7.97 18.22
CA GLU A 270 -3.53 -7.63 18.55
C GLU A 270 -4.44 -7.37 17.34
N MET A 271 -3.95 -7.55 16.11
CA MET A 271 -4.79 -7.46 14.92
C MET A 271 -5.44 -8.81 14.61
N GLU A 272 -6.75 -8.84 14.48
CA GLU A 272 -7.47 -10.06 14.13
C GLU A 272 -7.25 -10.45 12.65
N TYR A 273 -7.17 -9.45 11.76
CA TYR A 273 -7.10 -9.66 10.32
C TYR A 273 -5.99 -8.86 9.66
N LEU A 274 -5.33 -9.46 8.67
CA LEU A 274 -4.39 -8.82 7.77
C LEU A 274 -5.01 -8.68 6.38
N SER A 275 -5.17 -7.44 5.92
CA SER A 275 -5.57 -7.14 4.54
C SER A 275 -4.89 -5.87 4.03
N GLY A 276 -4.77 -5.76 2.71
CA GLY A 276 -4.28 -4.57 2.00
C GLY A 276 -5.33 -4.06 1.01
N LEU A 277 -5.07 -2.89 0.44
CA LEU A 277 -5.84 -2.38 -0.70
C LEU A 277 -5.14 -2.83 -1.98
N PHE A 278 -5.88 -3.44 -2.90
CA PHE A 278 -5.35 -3.87 -4.19
C PHE A 278 -5.71 -2.87 -5.26
N ASN A 279 -4.74 -2.48 -6.08
CA ASN A 279 -4.92 -1.47 -7.12
C ASN A 279 -4.55 -2.01 -8.51
N ILE A 280 -5.35 -1.65 -9.52
CA ILE A 280 -5.09 -1.90 -10.95
C ILE A 280 -4.18 -0.86 -11.58
N THR A 281 -4.28 0.39 -11.12
CA THR A 281 -3.45 1.51 -11.57
C THR A 281 -2.37 1.85 -10.55
N PRO A 282 -1.29 2.53 -10.95
CA PRO A 282 -0.40 3.17 -10.00
C PRO A 282 -1.13 4.31 -9.25
N PRO A 283 -0.78 4.58 -7.97
CA PRO A 283 -1.28 5.73 -7.24
C PRO A 283 -0.90 7.04 -7.92
N GLU A 284 -1.83 8.01 -7.88
CA GLU A 284 -1.65 9.34 -8.48
C GLU A 284 -0.41 10.07 -7.98
N GLU A 285 -0.03 9.90 -6.70
CA GLU A 285 1.12 10.55 -6.07
C GLU A 285 2.47 9.86 -6.39
N GLY A 286 2.50 8.85 -7.26
CA GLY A 286 3.74 8.22 -7.76
C GLY A 286 4.47 7.32 -6.74
N GLU A 287 3.95 7.16 -5.52
CA GLU A 287 4.51 6.24 -4.52
C GLU A 287 3.95 4.82 -4.68
N GLY A 288 4.57 4.02 -5.55
CA GLY A 288 4.20 2.62 -5.77
C GLY A 288 3.41 2.40 -7.06
N GLY A 289 2.85 1.21 -7.24
CA GLY A 289 2.18 0.82 -8.49
C GLY A 289 3.12 0.24 -9.56
N ALA A 290 2.57 -0.49 -10.52
CA ALA A 290 3.34 -1.07 -11.62
C ALA A 290 3.04 -0.35 -12.94
N THR A 291 4.09 0.03 -13.66
CA THR A 291 4.00 0.57 -15.02
C THR A 291 3.76 -0.52 -16.09
N THR A 292 3.74 -1.79 -15.67
CA THR A 292 3.69 -2.96 -16.55
C THR A 292 2.33 -3.66 -16.58
N GLY A 293 1.29 -3.06 -16.00
CA GLY A 293 -0.05 -3.66 -15.85
C GLY A 293 -0.16 -4.69 -14.72
N ARG A 294 0.85 -4.86 -13.85
CA ARG A 294 0.72 -5.70 -12.66
C ARG A 294 -0.14 -5.00 -11.60
N LEU A 295 -0.94 -5.80 -10.90
CA LEU A 295 -1.59 -5.34 -9.68
C LEU A 295 -0.56 -4.89 -8.66
N SER A 296 -0.93 -3.91 -7.83
CA SER A 296 -0.16 -3.51 -6.66
C SER A 296 -0.99 -3.66 -5.38
N SER A 297 -0.32 -3.63 -4.23
CA SER A 297 -0.98 -3.67 -2.93
C SER A 297 -0.41 -2.62 -1.98
N GLU A 298 -1.27 -1.83 -1.36
CA GLU A 298 -0.90 -0.74 -0.47
C GLU A 298 -1.66 -0.79 0.88
N ARG A 299 -1.42 0.23 1.72
CA ARG A 299 -1.73 0.29 3.18
C ARG A 299 -0.97 -0.79 3.96
N ARG A 300 -1.11 -2.05 3.56
CA ARG A 300 -0.22 -3.16 3.87
C ARG A 300 0.06 -3.93 2.59
N ASN A 301 1.31 -3.93 2.15
CA ASN A 301 1.69 -4.58 0.90
C ASN A 301 1.61 -6.10 1.04
N MET A 302 0.52 -6.68 0.52
CA MET A 302 0.24 -8.12 0.57
C MET A 302 1.14 -8.95 -0.35
N GLN A 303 1.89 -8.32 -1.26
CA GLN A 303 2.79 -8.99 -2.21
C GLN A 303 4.16 -9.27 -1.60
N ASN A 304 4.56 -8.48 -0.60
CA ASN A 304 5.89 -8.54 0.03
C ASN A 304 5.86 -9.12 1.45
N LEU A 305 4.86 -9.94 1.78
CA LEU A 305 4.79 -10.60 3.08
C LEU A 305 5.93 -11.60 3.23
N SER A 306 6.66 -11.53 4.35
CA SER A 306 7.72 -12.47 4.64
C SER A 306 7.16 -13.90 4.82
N PRO A 307 7.98 -14.94 4.62
CA PRO A 307 7.57 -16.31 4.92
C PRO A 307 7.18 -16.52 6.38
N ALA A 308 7.72 -15.74 7.32
CA ALA A 308 7.36 -15.82 8.73
C ALA A 308 5.93 -15.30 8.95
N ILE A 309 5.59 -14.13 8.39
CA ILE A 309 4.21 -13.61 8.42
C ILE A 309 3.24 -14.58 7.75
N GLN A 310 3.58 -15.12 6.57
CA GLN A 310 2.71 -16.05 5.86
C GLN A 310 2.34 -17.29 6.69
N ARG A 311 3.23 -17.76 7.59
CA ARG A 311 2.96 -18.90 8.49
C ARG A 311 2.03 -18.55 9.66
N CYS A 312 1.91 -17.26 9.98
CA CYS A 312 0.98 -16.73 10.96
C CYS A 312 -0.40 -16.46 10.35
N LEU A 313 -0.58 -16.60 9.03
CA LEU A 313 -1.89 -16.42 8.41
C LEU A 313 -2.67 -17.72 8.43
N ARG A 314 -3.96 -17.63 8.76
CA ARG A 314 -4.88 -18.77 8.76
C ARG A 314 -6.15 -18.45 7.97
N ALA A 315 -6.80 -19.51 7.50
CA ALA A 315 -8.15 -19.40 6.96
C ALA A 315 -9.15 -19.28 8.12
N PRO A 316 -10.32 -18.68 7.88
CA PRO A 316 -11.41 -18.70 8.86
C PRO A 316 -11.86 -20.11 9.22
N ASP A 317 -12.52 -20.24 10.36
CA ASP A 317 -13.05 -21.51 10.87
C ASP A 317 -13.91 -22.22 9.80
N GLY A 318 -13.61 -23.50 9.58
CA GLY A 318 -14.26 -24.32 8.55
C GLY A 318 -13.67 -24.20 7.14
N TYR A 319 -12.60 -23.42 6.95
CA TYR A 319 -11.93 -23.23 5.65
C TYR A 319 -10.46 -23.65 5.69
N LEU A 320 -9.87 -23.82 4.50
CA LEU A 320 -8.45 -24.09 4.30
C LEU A 320 -7.84 -23.05 3.35
N LEU A 321 -6.58 -22.69 3.59
CA LEU A 321 -5.81 -21.87 2.66
C LEU A 321 -5.39 -22.71 1.45
N ARG A 322 -5.68 -22.22 0.25
CA ARG A 322 -5.23 -22.82 -1.00
C ARG A 322 -4.41 -21.82 -1.80
N ARG A 323 -3.19 -22.23 -2.16
CA ARG A 323 -2.31 -21.45 -3.04
C ARG A 323 -2.42 -21.97 -4.47
N GLY A 324 -2.79 -21.09 -5.39
CA GLY A 324 -2.59 -21.27 -6.83
C GLY A 324 -1.38 -20.46 -7.27
N ASP A 325 -0.54 -21.03 -8.12
CA ASP A 325 0.68 -20.40 -8.64
C ASP A 325 0.82 -20.76 -10.13
N PHE A 326 1.34 -19.83 -10.94
CA PHE A 326 1.68 -20.08 -12.34
C PHE A 326 3.20 -20.27 -12.46
N PRO A 327 3.71 -21.52 -12.52
CA PRO A 327 5.14 -21.76 -12.42
C PRO A 327 5.90 -21.14 -13.59
N ARG A 328 6.77 -20.18 -13.28
CA ARG A 328 7.64 -19.48 -14.25
C ARG A 328 6.85 -18.87 -15.42
N LEU A 329 5.69 -18.27 -15.13
CA LEU A 329 4.83 -17.65 -16.14
C LEU A 329 5.60 -16.71 -17.08
N GLU A 330 6.45 -15.84 -16.53
CA GLU A 330 7.24 -14.89 -17.30
C GLU A 330 8.17 -15.57 -18.32
N LEU A 331 8.80 -16.70 -17.94
CA LEU A 331 9.64 -17.47 -18.87
C LEU A 331 8.80 -18.20 -19.92
N ARG A 332 7.57 -18.60 -19.59
CA ARG A 332 6.64 -19.19 -20.56
C ARG A 332 6.15 -18.15 -21.57
N CYS A 333 5.86 -16.93 -21.12
CA CYS A 333 5.54 -15.81 -22.01
C CYS A 333 6.73 -15.47 -22.91
N ALA A 334 7.95 -15.39 -22.35
CA ALA A 334 9.16 -15.12 -23.13
C ALA A 334 9.48 -16.23 -24.15
N ALA A 335 9.10 -17.48 -23.89
CA ALA A 335 9.25 -18.57 -24.85
C ALA A 335 8.21 -18.55 -25.99
N GLN A 336 7.11 -17.81 -25.82
CA GLN A 336 6.02 -17.70 -26.80
C GLN A 336 6.19 -16.49 -27.73
N ILE A 337 6.86 -15.44 -27.26
CA ILE A 337 7.26 -14.25 -28.04
C ILE A 337 8.52 -14.58 -28.83
#